data_AF-A0A5Q0UEE9-F1
#
_entry.id   AF-A0A5Q0UEE9-F1
#
_cell.length_a   1.000
_cell.length_b   1.000
_cell.length_c   1.000
_cell.angle_alpha   90.00
_cell.angle_beta   90.00
_cell.angle_gamma   90.00
#
_symmetry.space_group_name_H-M   'P 1'
#
loop_
_entity.id
_entity.type
_entity.pdbx_description
1 polymer ?
#
loop_
_entity_poly.entity_id
_entity_poly.type
_entity_poly.pdbx_seq_one_letter_code
_entity_poly.pdbx_strand_id
1 'polypeptide(L)'
;LLQPDALVLAVGTEIYLNGSNTPDSSWSEILSPGWDRELILSITETFPELKLQPESEQRAFKVSFFVPQEIAVSILPQLEAELDKYKLNVKLIYSSGIDLDIVPLTSDKGQAMQFLRQKWKFAAEQTVVCGDSGNDIALFAVGNERGIIVGNARKELLQWH
;
A
#
# COMPACT_ATOMS: atom_id res chain seq x y z
N LEU A 1 10.60 10.64 21.49
CA LEU A 1 10.65 9.56 20.48
C LEU A 1 11.94 9.74 19.67
N LEU A 2 12.62 8.65 19.33
CA LEU A 2 13.75 8.71 18.40
C LEU A 2 13.23 9.04 17.01
N GLN A 3 13.99 9.84 16.26
CA GLN A 3 13.65 10.16 14.88
C GLN A 3 14.11 9.00 13.97
N PRO A 4 13.23 8.42 13.14
CA PRO A 4 13.62 7.36 12.23
C PRO A 4 14.40 7.91 11.03
N ASP A 5 15.31 7.09 10.48
CA ASP A 5 16.08 7.42 9.27
C ASP A 5 15.21 7.37 7.99
N ALA A 6 14.15 6.55 8.00
CA ALA A 6 13.15 6.51 6.95
C ALA A 6 11.73 6.39 7.50
N LEU A 7 10.78 7.02 6.81
CA LEU A 7 9.35 6.85 7.01
C LEU A 7 8.75 6.17 5.78
N VAL A 8 8.11 5.02 5.98
CA VAL A 8 7.30 4.35 4.96
C VAL A 8 5.84 4.65 5.27
N LEU A 9 5.19 5.44 4.44
CA LEU A 9 3.83 5.96 4.67
C LEU A 9 2.86 5.49 3.57
N ALA A 10 1.58 5.81 3.75
CA ALA A 10 0.54 5.58 2.75
C ALA A 10 0.54 4.13 2.20
N VAL A 11 0.59 3.15 3.12
CA VAL A 11 0.59 1.71 2.81
C VAL A 11 1.80 1.26 1.95
N GLY A 12 2.92 1.98 2.03
CA GLY A 12 4.14 1.65 1.27
C GLY A 12 4.28 2.39 -0.06
N THR A 13 3.39 3.33 -0.35
CA THR A 13 3.45 4.14 -1.58
C THR A 13 4.39 5.34 -1.47
N GLU A 14 4.81 5.71 -0.25
CA GLU A 14 5.71 6.84 -0.02
C GLU A 14 6.85 6.47 0.93
N ILE A 15 8.06 6.91 0.58
CA ILE A 15 9.26 6.74 1.40
C ILE A 15 9.90 8.12 1.59
N TYR A 16 10.10 8.55 2.83
CA TYR A 16 10.80 9.78 3.16
C TYR A 16 12.09 9.45 3.90
N LEU A 17 13.21 10.04 3.51
CA LEU A 17 14.53 9.74 4.08
C LEU A 17 15.08 10.95 4.84
N ASN A 18 15.80 10.70 5.94
CA ASN A 18 16.59 11.68 6.68
C ASN A 18 15.81 12.95 7.08
N GLY A 19 14.53 12.80 7.43
CA GLY A 19 13.66 13.92 7.80
C GLY A 19 13.26 14.83 6.64
N SER A 20 13.42 14.39 5.38
CA SER A 20 12.91 15.11 4.21
C SER A 20 11.38 15.20 4.21
N ASN A 21 10.85 16.31 3.70
CA ASN A 21 9.42 16.50 3.41
C ASN A 21 9.05 16.09 1.98
N THR A 22 10.01 15.64 1.17
CA THR A 22 9.77 15.14 -0.19
C THR A 22 9.98 13.62 -0.23
N PRO A 23 9.10 12.88 -0.92
CA PRO A 23 9.26 11.45 -1.08
C PRO A 23 10.48 11.12 -1.96
N ASP A 24 11.03 9.92 -1.78
CA ASP A 24 12.15 9.39 -2.54
C ASP A 24 11.75 9.19 -4.01
N SER A 25 12.46 9.85 -4.91
CA SER A 25 12.15 9.81 -6.35
C SER A 25 12.44 8.43 -6.96
N SER A 26 13.47 7.73 -6.48
CA SER A 26 13.79 6.38 -6.99
C SER A 26 12.71 5.38 -6.61
N TRP A 27 12.07 5.53 -5.44
CA TRP A 27 10.88 4.74 -5.10
C TRP A 27 9.69 5.08 -6.00
N SER A 28 9.47 6.38 -6.24
CA SER A 28 8.41 6.85 -7.15
C SER A 28 8.59 6.28 -8.58
N GLU A 29 9.81 6.21 -9.09
CA GLU A 29 10.14 5.62 -10.39
C GLU A 29 9.80 4.12 -10.47
N ILE A 30 9.92 3.38 -9.37
CA ILE A 30 9.55 1.96 -9.30
C ILE A 30 8.02 1.78 -9.28
N LEU A 31 7.30 2.71 -8.68
CA LEU A 31 5.84 2.69 -8.60
C LEU A 31 5.14 3.17 -9.88
N SER A 32 5.83 3.97 -10.69
CA SER A 32 5.27 4.63 -11.87
C SER A 32 4.81 3.70 -13.01
N PRO A 33 5.49 2.58 -13.33
CA PRO A 33 5.10 1.74 -14.46
C PRO A 33 3.70 1.16 -14.31
N GLY A 34 2.81 1.52 -15.24
CA GLY A 34 1.41 1.09 -15.26
C GLY A 34 0.49 1.82 -14.28
N TRP A 35 0.98 2.86 -13.60
CA TRP A 35 0.16 3.75 -12.78
C TRP A 35 -0.26 4.99 -13.57
N ASP A 36 -1.56 5.27 -13.61
CA ASP A 36 -2.11 6.51 -14.17
C ASP A 36 -3.24 7.02 -13.26
N ARG A 37 -2.91 7.98 -12.41
CA ARG A 37 -3.83 8.51 -11.40
C ARG A 37 -5.05 9.19 -12.03
N GLU A 38 -4.86 9.91 -13.14
CA GLU A 38 -5.94 10.65 -13.79
C GLU A 38 -6.92 9.67 -14.44
N LEU A 39 -6.41 8.66 -15.14
CA LEU A 39 -7.23 7.61 -15.72
C LEU A 39 -7.98 6.79 -14.66
N ILE A 40 -7.33 6.46 -13.53
CA ILE A 40 -7.99 5.80 -12.40
C ILE A 40 -9.17 6.64 -11.91
N LEU A 41 -8.98 7.95 -11.69
CA LEU A 41 -10.05 8.83 -11.27
C LEU A 41 -11.20 8.85 -12.28
N SER A 42 -10.91 9.02 -13.57
CA SER A 42 -11.93 9.00 -14.64
C SER A 42 -12.71 7.69 -14.72
N ILE A 43 -12.05 6.54 -14.51
CA ILE A 43 -12.73 5.24 -14.44
C ILE A 43 -13.65 5.20 -13.22
N THR A 44 -13.15 5.60 -12.04
CA THR A 44 -13.92 5.56 -10.80
C THR A 44 -15.12 6.50 -10.77
N GLU A 45 -15.13 7.58 -11.56
CA GLU A 45 -16.30 8.46 -11.74
C GLU A 45 -17.51 7.72 -12.32
N THR A 46 -17.30 6.60 -13.03
CA THR A 46 -18.38 5.77 -13.56
C THR A 46 -19.03 4.86 -12.52
N PHE A 47 -18.48 4.80 -11.31
CA PHE A 47 -18.96 4.00 -10.18
C PHE A 47 -19.57 4.92 -9.11
N PRO A 48 -20.90 5.18 -9.12
CA PRO A 48 -21.53 6.11 -8.20
C PRO A 48 -21.45 5.70 -6.71
N GLU A 49 -21.14 4.43 -6.43
CA GLU A 49 -20.96 3.88 -5.09
C GLU A 49 -19.63 4.32 -4.45
N LEU A 50 -18.65 4.77 -5.24
CA LEU A 50 -17.34 5.19 -4.77
C LEU A 50 -17.37 6.66 -4.36
N LYS A 51 -17.24 6.93 -3.06
CA LYS A 51 -17.12 8.29 -2.54
C LYS A 51 -15.67 8.62 -2.23
N LEU A 52 -15.08 9.62 -2.88
CA LEU A 52 -13.71 10.05 -2.58
C LEU A 52 -13.53 10.40 -1.09
N GLN A 53 -12.42 9.94 -0.52
CA GLN A 53 -11.96 10.39 0.80
C GLN A 53 -11.37 11.81 0.72
N PRO A 54 -11.24 12.53 1.86
CA PRO A 54 -10.66 13.87 1.89
C PRO A 54 -9.29 13.96 1.22
N GLU A 55 -8.90 15.16 0.79
CA GLU A 55 -7.61 15.42 0.13
C GLU A 55 -6.40 14.95 0.97
N SER A 56 -6.51 14.99 2.30
CA SER A 56 -5.50 14.48 3.23
C SER A 56 -5.19 12.99 3.09
N GLU A 57 -6.08 12.21 2.47
CA GLU A 57 -5.94 10.76 2.21
C GLU A 57 -5.56 10.43 0.76
N GLN A 58 -5.47 11.45 -0.11
CA GLN A 58 -5.06 11.28 -1.50
C GLN A 58 -3.55 11.50 -1.63
N ARG A 59 -2.86 10.65 -2.40
CA ARG A 59 -1.43 10.81 -2.71
C ARG A 59 -1.16 10.60 -4.20
N ALA A 60 0.08 10.84 -4.63
CA ALA A 60 0.49 10.64 -6.03
C ALA A 60 0.28 9.19 -6.50
N PHE A 61 0.55 8.21 -5.62
CA PHE A 61 0.40 6.77 -5.87
C PHE A 61 -0.69 6.11 -5.00
N LYS A 62 -1.68 6.89 -4.56
CA LYS A 62 -2.81 6.39 -3.76
C LYS A 62 -4.07 7.19 -4.06
N VAL A 63 -5.13 6.50 -4.46
CA VAL A 63 -6.48 7.07 -4.56
C VAL A 63 -7.39 6.37 -3.58
N SER A 64 -7.99 7.12 -2.66
CA SER A 64 -8.74 6.55 -1.52
C SER A 64 -10.23 6.89 -1.63
N PHE A 65 -11.10 5.91 -1.38
CA PHE A 65 -12.55 6.02 -1.39
C PHE A 65 -13.20 5.43 -0.12
N PHE A 66 -14.42 5.85 0.16
CA PHE A 66 -15.33 5.18 1.08
C PHE A 66 -16.30 4.30 0.27
N VAL A 67 -16.36 3.02 0.63
CA VAL A 67 -17.24 2.00 0.04
C VAL A 67 -17.80 1.12 1.18
N PRO A 68 -19.08 1.27 1.56
CA PRO A 68 -19.70 0.44 2.60
C PRO A 68 -19.61 -1.06 2.30
N GLN A 69 -19.42 -1.87 3.33
CA GLN A 69 -19.19 -3.31 3.22
C GLN A 69 -20.29 -4.06 2.46
N GLU A 70 -21.54 -3.63 2.60
CA GLU A 70 -22.70 -4.24 1.95
C GLU A 70 -22.62 -4.15 0.41
N ILE A 71 -21.92 -3.13 -0.09
CA ILE A 71 -21.80 -2.83 -1.52
C ILE A 71 -20.46 -3.34 -2.06
N ALA A 72 -19.39 -3.26 -1.26
CA ALA A 72 -18.01 -3.62 -1.63
C ALA A 72 -17.91 -4.99 -2.33
N VAL A 73 -18.59 -6.01 -1.81
CA VAL A 73 -18.58 -7.38 -2.37
C VAL A 73 -19.04 -7.43 -3.83
N SER A 74 -19.95 -6.54 -4.22
CA SER A 74 -20.49 -6.49 -5.58
C SER A 74 -19.67 -5.61 -6.51
N ILE A 75 -19.14 -4.49 -6.01
CA ILE A 75 -18.55 -3.44 -6.85
C ILE A 75 -17.04 -3.63 -7.08
N LEU A 76 -16.30 -4.17 -6.10
CA LEU A 76 -14.85 -4.31 -6.21
C LEU A 76 -14.42 -5.22 -7.39
N PRO A 77 -15.04 -6.39 -7.64
CA PRO A 77 -14.68 -7.21 -8.80
C PRO A 77 -14.96 -6.51 -10.14
N GLN A 78 -16.00 -5.66 -10.19
CA GLN A 78 -16.34 -4.90 -11.40
C GLN A 78 -15.33 -3.77 -11.64
N LEU A 79 -14.95 -3.07 -10.57
CA LEU A 79 -13.92 -2.03 -10.62
C LEU A 79 -12.57 -2.60 -11.04
N GLU A 80 -12.15 -3.73 -10.45
CA GLU A 80 -10.90 -4.40 -10.81
C GLU A 80 -10.90 -4.81 -12.29
N ALA A 81 -11.98 -5.43 -12.76
CA ALA A 81 -12.12 -5.79 -14.17
C ALA A 81 -12.13 -4.57 -15.11
N GLU A 82 -12.65 -3.42 -14.67
CA GLU A 82 -12.62 -2.20 -15.47
C GLU A 82 -11.21 -1.61 -15.55
N LEU A 83 -10.49 -1.52 -14.42
CA LEU A 83 -9.10 -1.06 -14.37
C LEU A 83 -8.18 -1.95 -15.23
N ASP A 84 -8.39 -3.26 -15.22
CA ASP A 84 -7.63 -4.24 -16.00
C ASP A 84 -7.79 -4.05 -17.52
N LYS A 85 -8.95 -3.59 -18.02
CA LYS A 85 -9.15 -3.31 -19.45
C LYS A 85 -8.18 -2.24 -19.98
N TYR A 86 -7.79 -1.32 -19.11
CA TYR A 86 -6.82 -0.26 -19.41
C TYR A 86 -5.37 -0.69 -19.14
N LYS A 87 -5.16 -1.94 -18.68
CA LYS A 87 -3.84 -2.50 -18.33
C LYS A 87 -3.13 -1.69 -17.25
N LEU A 88 -3.90 -1.11 -16.33
CA LEU A 88 -3.36 -0.43 -15.17
C LEU A 88 -2.75 -1.47 -14.22
N ASN A 89 -1.54 -1.19 -13.73
CA ASN A 89 -0.81 -2.05 -12.81
C ASN A 89 -1.14 -1.67 -11.37
N VAL A 90 -2.36 -1.97 -10.95
CA VAL A 90 -2.94 -1.54 -9.68
C VAL A 90 -3.43 -2.72 -8.84
N LYS A 91 -3.64 -2.48 -7.55
CA LYS A 91 -4.39 -3.37 -6.67
C LYS A 91 -5.35 -2.58 -5.81
N LEU A 92 -6.43 -3.25 -5.41
CA LEU A 92 -7.44 -2.73 -4.51
C LEU A 92 -7.16 -3.23 -3.09
N ILE A 93 -7.05 -2.31 -2.14
CA ILE A 93 -6.90 -2.62 -0.71
C ILE A 93 -8.18 -2.17 -0.02
N TYR A 94 -9.02 -3.13 0.36
CA TYR A 94 -10.22 -2.88 1.13
C TYR A 94 -9.99 -3.17 2.61
N SER A 95 -10.31 -2.22 3.49
CA SER A 95 -10.03 -2.34 4.92
C SER A 95 -11.10 -1.66 5.79
N SER A 96 -11.11 -2.00 7.08
CA SER A 96 -11.99 -1.40 8.10
C SER A 96 -13.50 -1.45 7.80
N GLY A 97 -13.93 -2.27 6.83
CA GLY A 97 -15.33 -2.35 6.40
C GLY A 97 -15.87 -1.12 5.68
N ILE A 98 -14.99 -0.19 5.25
CA ILE A 98 -15.40 1.03 4.54
C ILE A 98 -14.31 1.64 3.65
N ASP A 99 -13.04 1.46 3.96
CA ASP A 99 -11.96 2.16 3.25
C ASP A 99 -11.49 1.33 2.05
N LEU A 100 -11.44 1.96 0.87
CA LEU A 100 -10.88 1.39 -0.35
C LEU A 100 -9.71 2.25 -0.82
N ASP A 101 -8.53 1.67 -0.91
CA ASP A 101 -7.36 2.29 -1.52
C ASP A 101 -7.03 1.61 -2.85
N ILE A 102 -6.86 2.42 -3.90
CA ILE A 102 -6.28 2.01 -5.17
C ILE A 102 -4.82 2.46 -5.17
N VAL A 103 -3.90 1.51 -5.31
CA VAL A 103 -2.46 1.75 -5.27
C VAL A 103 -1.75 0.94 -6.36
N PRO A 104 -0.51 1.28 -6.76
CA PRO A 104 0.28 0.44 -7.65
C PRO A 104 0.40 -0.99 -7.12
N LEU A 105 0.32 -1.99 -8.00
CA LEU A 105 0.44 -3.41 -7.64
C LEU A 105 1.75 -3.69 -6.90
N THR A 106 2.82 -3.00 -7.30
CA THR A 106 4.18 -3.08 -6.74
C THR A 106 4.37 -2.38 -5.41
N SER A 107 3.36 -1.67 -4.89
CA SER A 107 3.46 -0.95 -3.62
C SER A 107 2.93 -1.77 -2.45
N ASP A 108 3.76 -2.03 -1.44
CA ASP A 108 3.35 -2.44 -0.11
C ASP A 108 4.51 -2.21 0.88
N LYS A 109 4.26 -2.43 2.17
CA LYS A 109 5.28 -2.27 3.22
C LYS A 109 6.49 -3.20 3.01
N GLY A 110 6.28 -4.41 2.47
CA GLY A 110 7.33 -5.39 2.20
C GLY A 110 8.26 -4.96 1.06
N GLN A 111 7.68 -4.55 -0.07
CA GLN A 111 8.42 -4.03 -1.22
C GLN A 111 9.19 -2.75 -0.86
N ALA A 112 8.57 -1.83 -0.12
CA ALA A 112 9.23 -0.63 0.38
C ALA A 112 10.41 -0.96 1.32
N MET A 113 10.25 -1.96 2.19
CA MET A 113 11.30 -2.47 3.07
C MET A 113 12.46 -3.10 2.28
N GLN A 114 12.17 -3.92 1.26
CA GLN A 114 13.20 -4.47 0.37
C GLN A 114 13.96 -3.38 -0.39
N PHE A 115 13.25 -2.38 -0.91
CA PHE A 115 13.86 -1.23 -1.56
C PHE A 115 14.84 -0.51 -0.63
N LEU A 116 14.43 -0.20 0.61
CA LEU A 116 15.30 0.44 1.60
C LEU A 116 16.51 -0.44 1.95
N ARG A 117 16.30 -1.74 2.18
CA ARG A 117 17.39 -2.69 2.41
C ARG A 117 18.43 -2.66 1.30
N GLN A 118 17.99 -2.74 0.04
CA GLN A 118 18.87 -2.72 -1.11
C GLN A 118 19.60 -1.38 -1.23
N LYS A 119 18.89 -0.26 -1.04
CA LYS A 119 19.45 1.10 -1.08
C LYS A 119 20.53 1.30 -0.02
N TRP A 120 20.33 0.77 1.19
CA TRP A 120 21.29 0.87 2.29
C TRP A 120 22.28 -0.29 2.38
N LYS A 121 22.17 -1.27 1.47
CA LYS A 121 23.04 -2.45 1.40
C LYS A 121 23.01 -3.31 2.67
N PHE A 122 21.85 -3.42 3.31
CA PHE A 122 21.65 -4.31 4.45
C PHE A 122 21.29 -5.74 3.99
N ALA A 123 21.96 -6.72 4.57
CA ALA A 123 21.62 -8.14 4.39
C ALA A 123 20.26 -8.46 5.04
N ALA A 124 19.57 -9.50 4.57
CA ALA A 124 18.25 -9.87 5.10
C ALA A 124 18.35 -10.31 6.56
N GLU A 125 19.45 -10.99 6.91
CA GLU A 125 19.78 -11.48 8.24
C GLU A 125 20.04 -10.35 9.24
N GLN A 126 20.34 -9.14 8.74
CA GLN A 126 20.51 -7.92 9.53
C GLN A 126 19.23 -7.08 9.60
N THR A 127 18.14 -7.55 9.01
CA THR A 127 16.85 -6.85 8.99
C THR A 127 15.84 -7.59 9.85
N VAL A 128 15.14 -6.84 10.70
CA VAL A 128 14.03 -7.33 11.50
C VAL A 128 12.80 -6.50 11.17
N VAL A 129 11.69 -7.16 10.85
CA VAL A 129 10.38 -6.53 10.67
C VAL A 129 9.49 -6.81 11.87
N CYS A 130 8.64 -5.84 12.20
CA CYS A 130 7.66 -5.94 13.28
C CYS A 130 6.28 -5.57 12.74
N GLY A 131 5.24 -6.30 13.13
CA GLY A 131 3.88 -6.06 12.65
C GLY A 131 2.79 -6.52 13.62
N ASP A 132 1.60 -5.94 13.48
CA ASP A 132 0.44 -6.19 14.34
C ASP A 132 -0.84 -6.56 13.59
N SER A 133 -0.96 -6.23 12.30
CA SER A 133 -2.22 -6.40 11.55
C SER A 133 -2.03 -6.90 10.12
N GLY A 134 -3.13 -7.07 9.39
CA GLY A 134 -3.12 -7.62 8.03
C GLY A 134 -2.31 -6.79 7.02
N ASN A 135 -2.19 -5.48 7.23
CA ASN A 135 -1.36 -4.63 6.35
C ASN A 135 0.15 -4.85 6.54
N ASP A 136 0.56 -5.58 7.59
CA ASP A 136 1.95 -5.95 7.85
C ASP A 136 2.30 -7.31 7.27
N ILE A 137 1.33 -8.10 6.80
CA ILE A 137 1.56 -9.41 6.18
C ILE A 137 2.66 -9.33 5.12
N ALA A 138 2.64 -8.29 4.29
CA ALA A 138 3.65 -8.08 3.24
C ALA A 138 5.09 -7.95 3.79
N LEU A 139 5.28 -7.45 5.02
CA LEU A 139 6.61 -7.39 5.65
C LEU A 139 7.19 -8.79 5.91
N PHE A 140 6.33 -9.75 6.23
CA PHE A 140 6.72 -11.12 6.58
C PHE A 140 6.68 -12.08 5.38
N ALA A 141 5.80 -11.82 4.40
CA ALA A 141 5.65 -12.64 3.21
C ALA A 141 6.84 -12.53 2.25
N VAL A 142 7.64 -11.49 2.43
CA VAL A 142 8.66 -11.06 1.49
C VAL A 142 10.04 -11.39 2.06
N GLY A 143 10.73 -12.33 1.42
CA GLY A 143 12.16 -12.58 1.62
C GLY A 143 12.54 -13.51 2.77
N ASN A 144 13.74 -13.29 3.32
CA ASN A 144 14.41 -14.12 4.33
C ASN A 144 14.71 -13.33 5.62
N GLU A 145 14.11 -12.14 5.75
CA GLU A 145 14.23 -11.25 6.89
C GLU A 145 13.64 -11.89 8.15
N ARG A 146 14.12 -11.47 9.32
CA ARG A 146 13.55 -11.94 10.59
C ARG A 146 12.27 -11.17 10.89
N GLY A 147 11.25 -11.86 11.39
CA GLY A 147 9.96 -11.26 11.72
C GLY A 147 9.60 -11.37 13.20
N ILE A 148 8.99 -10.32 13.75
CA ILE A 148 8.38 -10.30 15.07
C ILE A 148 6.89 -9.92 14.92
N ILE A 149 6.00 -10.85 15.25
CA ILE A 149 4.58 -10.57 15.42
C ILE A 149 4.36 -10.21 16.90
N VAL A 150 3.78 -9.04 17.18
CA VAL A 150 3.59 -8.56 18.55
C VAL A 150 2.49 -9.34 19.29
N GLY A 151 2.55 -9.41 20.62
CA GLY A 151 1.62 -10.22 21.42
C GLY A 151 0.15 -9.80 21.35
N ASN A 152 -0.13 -8.57 20.90
CA ASN A 152 -1.47 -8.03 20.67
C ASN A 152 -1.86 -8.02 19.19
N ALA A 153 -1.19 -8.81 18.34
CA ALA A 153 -1.49 -8.89 16.92
C ALA A 153 -2.93 -9.36 16.66
N ARG A 154 -3.50 -8.83 15.58
CA ARG A 154 -4.86 -9.13 15.15
C ARG A 154 -4.91 -10.50 14.46
N LYS A 155 -6.12 -11.08 14.41
CA LYS A 155 -6.34 -12.45 13.91
C LYS A 155 -5.86 -12.63 12.47
N GLU A 156 -6.08 -11.63 11.64
CA GLU A 156 -5.70 -11.66 10.22
C GLU A 156 -4.19 -11.86 10.01
N LEU A 157 -3.33 -11.31 10.88
CA LEU A 157 -1.88 -11.52 10.79
C LEU A 157 -1.48 -12.89 11.37
N LEU A 158 -2.10 -13.30 12.48
CA LEU A 158 -1.79 -14.57 13.15
C LEU A 158 -2.17 -15.80 12.32
N GLN A 159 -3.17 -15.68 11.45
CA GLN A 159 -3.75 -16.79 10.68
C GLN A 159 -3.37 -16.77 9.20
N TRP A 160 -2.47 -15.88 8.78
CA TRP A 160 -2.14 -15.73 7.35
C TRP A 160 -1.26 -16.86 6.80
N HIS A 161 -0.46 -17.53 7.64
CA HIS A 161 0.48 -18.59 7.26
C HIS A 161 -0.01 -20.00 7.61
#